data_AF-A0A147ISQ9-F1
#
_entry.id   AF-A0A147ISQ9-F1
#
_cell.length_a   1.000
_cell.length_b   1.000
_cell.length_c   1.000
_cell.angle_alpha   90.00
_cell.angle_beta   90.00
_cell.angle_gamma   90.00
#
_symmetry.space_group_name_H-M   'P 1'
#
loop_
_entity.id
_entity.type
_entity.pdbx_description
1 polymer ?
#
loop_
_entity_poly.entity_id
_entity_poly.type
_entity_poly.pdbx_seq_one_letter_code
_entity_poly.pdbx_strand_id
1 'polypeptide(L)'
;MIDRGHALPLIAQARQLGISRGSIYYLPRPVPEADLAIMRRIDELHLLYPFAGSRMLRDLLRQEGTPVGRLHVATPMKRMGLEALYRRPNT
;
A
#
# COMPACT_ATOMS: atom_id res chain seq x y z
N MET A 1 -0.60 21.83 7.06
CA MET A 1 -1.55 21.38 8.10
C MET A 1 -2.87 22.09 7.86
N ILE A 2 -4.02 21.40 7.92
CA ILE A 2 -5.34 22.04 7.79
C ILE A 2 -5.79 22.51 9.18
N ASP A 3 -6.26 23.74 9.29
CA ASP A 3 -6.75 24.33 10.53
C ASP A 3 -8.13 24.97 10.33
N ARG A 4 -9.12 24.57 11.14
CA ARG A 4 -10.49 25.09 11.08
C ARG A 4 -10.64 26.48 11.72
N GLY A 5 -9.69 26.89 12.56
CA GLY A 5 -9.65 28.21 13.18
C GLY A 5 -8.92 29.27 12.36
N HIS A 6 -8.30 28.88 11.25
CA HIS A 6 -7.52 29.80 10.41
C HIS A 6 -8.41 30.79 9.67
N ALA A 7 -7.89 32.00 9.41
CA ALA A 7 -8.57 33.04 8.63
C ALA A 7 -8.85 32.65 7.15
N LEU A 8 -8.28 31.54 6.67
CA LEU A 8 -8.44 31.07 5.30
C LEU A 8 -9.52 29.99 5.27
N PRO A 9 -10.46 30.03 4.32
CA PRO A 9 -11.42 28.94 4.14
C PRO A 9 -10.71 27.60 3.90
N LEU A 10 -11.30 26.50 4.39
CA LEU A 10 -10.75 25.14 4.20
C LEU A 10 -10.44 24.80 2.73
N ILE A 11 -11.22 25.35 1.79
CA ILE A 11 -11.00 25.19 0.35
C ILE A 11 -9.69 25.86 -0.09
N ALA A 12 -9.39 27.05 0.43
CA ALA A 12 -8.17 27.78 0.11
C ALA A 12 -6.95 27.06 0.70
N GLN A 13 -7.05 26.56 1.94
CA GLN A 13 -6.00 25.76 2.57
C GLN A 13 -5.73 24.46 1.80
N ALA A 14 -6.77 23.74 1.37
CA ALA A 14 -6.62 22.53 0.56
C ALA A 14 -5.95 22.81 -0.79
N ARG A 15 -6.34 23.92 -1.44
CA ARG A 15 -5.72 24.37 -2.70
C ARG A 15 -4.24 24.69 -2.51
N GLN A 16 -3.86 25.36 -1.42
CA GLN A 16 -2.45 25.64 -1.11
C GLN A 16 -1.63 24.38 -0.85
N LEU A 17 -2.24 23.37 -0.23
CA LEU A 17 -1.60 22.07 0.03
C LEU A 17 -1.63 21.12 -1.16
N GLY A 18 -2.26 21.50 -2.28
CA GLY A 18 -2.38 20.63 -3.46
C GLY A 18 -3.25 19.39 -3.26
N ILE A 19 -4.14 19.39 -2.25
CA ILE A 19 -5.03 18.27 -1.93
C ILE A 19 -6.48 18.60 -2.28
N SER A 20 -7.27 17.56 -2.53
CA SER A 20 -8.70 17.74 -2.79
C SER A 20 -9.43 18.16 -1.51
N ARG A 21 -10.49 18.98 -1.63
CA ARG A 21 -11.35 19.35 -0.49
C ARG A 21 -11.90 18.12 0.25
N GLY A 22 -12.27 17.08 -0.50
CA GLY A 22 -12.81 15.84 0.06
C GLY A 22 -11.83 15.13 1.01
N SER A 23 -10.53 15.22 0.74
CA SER A 23 -9.50 14.61 1.60
C SER A 23 -9.45 15.21 3.01
N ILE A 24 -9.89 16.46 3.19
CA ILE A 24 -9.94 17.12 4.51
C ILE A 24 -10.87 16.38 5.47
N TYR A 25 -11.94 15.77 4.95
CA TYR A 25 -12.93 15.06 5.75
C TYR A 25 -12.57 13.58 5.96
N TYR A 26 -11.54 13.09 5.27
CA TYR A 26 -11.09 11.72 5.46
C TYR A 26 -10.30 11.60 6.75
N LEU A 27 -10.78 10.75 7.66
CA LEU A 27 -10.02 10.33 8.82
C LEU A 27 -9.14 9.14 8.43
N PRO A 28 -7.81 9.23 8.61
CA PRO A 28 -6.91 8.11 8.37
C PRO A 28 -7.39 6.86 9.12
N ARG A 29 -7.62 5.77 8.40
CA ARG A 29 -7.94 4.48 9.02
C ARG A 29 -6.65 3.68 9.21
N PRO A 30 -6.41 3.14 10.43
CA PRO A 30 -5.30 2.22 10.62
C PRO A 30 -5.51 0.98 9.74
N VAL A 31 -4.41 0.32 9.41
CA VAL A 31 -4.46 -0.96 8.72
C VAL A 31 -4.98 -2.02 9.70
N PRO A 32 -5.97 -2.84 9.32
CA PRO A 32 -6.40 -3.96 10.16
C PRO A 32 -5.23 -4.89 10.50
N GLU A 33 -5.25 -5.49 11.68
CA GLU A 33 -4.16 -6.35 12.14
C GLU A 33 -3.90 -7.55 11.21
N ALA A 34 -4.96 -8.15 10.66
CA ALA A 34 -4.87 -9.22 9.68
C ALA A 34 -4.12 -8.77 8.40
N ASP A 35 -4.41 -7.56 7.91
CA ASP A 35 -3.73 -7.01 6.75
C ASP A 35 -2.26 -6.65 7.07
N LEU A 36 -1.98 -6.19 8.28
CA LEU A 36 -0.60 -5.95 8.75
C LEU A 36 0.21 -7.25 8.81
N ALA A 37 -0.39 -8.36 9.26
CA ALA A 37 0.27 -9.66 9.28
C ALA A 37 0.64 -10.10 7.85
N ILE A 38 -0.27 -9.92 6.89
CA ILE A 38 0.00 -10.20 5.47
C ILE A 38 1.10 -9.28 4.93
N MET A 39 1.08 -7.99 5.26
CA MET A 39 2.12 -7.04 4.84
C MET A 39 3.51 -7.45 5.35
N ARG A 40 3.62 -7.83 6.63
CA ARG A 40 4.88 -8.31 7.22
C ARG A 40 5.37 -9.57 6.52
N ARG A 41 4.47 -10.53 6.26
CA ARG A 41 4.86 -11.77 5.58
C ARG A 41 5.30 -11.53 4.14
N ILE A 42 4.63 -10.61 3.43
CA ILE A 42 5.04 -10.18 2.09
C ILE A 42 6.45 -9.58 2.12
N ASP A 43 6.76 -8.73 3.11
CA ASP A 43 8.08 -8.13 3.27
C ASP A 43 9.18 -9.20 3.43
N GLU A 44 8.96 -10.14 4.34
CA GLU A 44 9.87 -11.27 4.58
C GLU A 44 10.08 -12.12 3.31
N LEU A 45 8.99 -12.47 2.62
CA LEU A 45 9.05 -13.24 1.38
C LEU A 45 9.74 -12.45 0.25
N HIS A 46 9.60 -11.13 0.22
CA HIS A 46 10.25 -10.30 -0.77
C HIS A 46 11.77 -10.22 -0.54
N LEU A 47 12.21 -10.20 0.72
CA LEU A 47 13.64 -10.31 1.06
C LEU A 47 14.25 -11.65 0.65
N LEU A 48 13.50 -12.75 0.81
CA LEU A 48 13.95 -14.09 0.41
C LEU A 48 13.88 -14.31 -1.11
N TYR A 49 12.84 -13.78 -1.75
CA TYR A 49 12.52 -13.99 -3.15
C TYR A 49 12.25 -12.64 -3.84
N PRO A 50 13.28 -11.83 -4.10
CA PRO A 50 13.12 -10.49 -4.66
C PRO A 50 12.47 -10.49 -6.05
N PHE A 51 12.58 -11.60 -6.78
CA PHE A 51 11.94 -11.79 -8.09
C PHE A 51 10.45 -12.17 -8.00
N ALA A 52 9.93 -12.49 -6.81
CA ALA A 52 8.56 -12.93 -6.64
C ALA A 52 7.59 -11.75 -6.74
N GLY A 53 6.88 -11.68 -7.88
CA GLY A 53 5.77 -10.74 -8.04
C GLY A 53 4.48 -11.20 -7.37
N SER A 54 3.46 -10.33 -7.42
CA SER A 54 2.14 -10.55 -6.80
C SER A 54 1.48 -11.92 -7.04
N ARG A 55 1.75 -12.57 -8.18
CA ARG A 55 1.22 -13.91 -8.50
C ARG A 55 1.93 -15.00 -7.71
N MET A 56 3.26 -14.96 -7.70
CA MET A 56 4.11 -15.93 -6.99
C MET A 56 3.95 -15.79 -5.49
N LEU A 57 3.98 -14.56 -4.96
CA LEU A 57 3.76 -14.29 -3.54
C LEU A 57 2.38 -14.76 -3.05
N ARG A 58 1.33 -14.60 -3.87
CA ARG A 58 0.01 -15.18 -3.56
C ARG A 58 0.07 -16.69 -3.39
N ASP A 59 0.78 -17.38 -4.27
CA ASP A 59 0.86 -18.84 -4.24
C ASP A 59 1.71 -19.33 -3.06
N LEU A 60 2.79 -18.63 -2.72
CA LEU A 60 3.59 -18.88 -1.51
C LEU A 60 2.75 -18.71 -0.23
N LEU A 61 2.02 -17.59 -0.11
CA LEU A 61 1.14 -17.36 1.03
C LEU A 61 0.03 -18.42 1.15
N ARG A 62 -0.48 -18.92 0.02
CA ARG A 62 -1.46 -20.01 0.01
C ARG A 62 -0.87 -21.34 0.46
N GLN A 63 0.38 -21.64 0.07
CA GLN A 63 1.10 -22.82 0.54
C GLN A 63 1.35 -22.79 2.05
N GLU A 64 1.50 -21.59 2.61
CA GLU A 64 1.60 -21.36 4.06
C GLU A 64 0.24 -21.38 4.79
N GLY A 65 -0.85 -21.69 4.08
CA GLY A 65 -2.19 -21.78 4.66
C GLY A 65 -2.92 -20.43 4.78
N THR A 66 -2.42 -19.36 4.15
CA THR A 66 -3.08 -18.05 4.12
C THR A 66 -3.85 -17.86 2.80
N PRO A 67 -5.19 -18.04 2.78
CA PRO A 67 -5.97 -17.96 1.55
C PRO A 67 -6.15 -16.51 1.08
N VAL A 68 -5.18 -15.99 0.32
CA VAL A 68 -5.22 -14.63 -0.25
C VAL A 68 -5.52 -14.62 -1.75
N GLY A 69 -6.17 -13.55 -2.18
CA GLY A 69 -6.33 -13.21 -3.60
C GLY A 69 -5.18 -12.34 -4.12
N ARG A 70 -5.04 -12.21 -5.44
CA ARG A 70 -3.96 -11.41 -6.05
C ARG A 70 -4.00 -9.93 -5.63
N LEU A 71 -5.19 -9.34 -5.51
CA LEU A 71 -5.33 -7.93 -5.09
C LEU A 71 -4.90 -7.72 -3.64
N HIS A 72 -5.13 -8.70 -2.76
CA HIS A 72 -4.68 -8.71 -1.37
C HIS A 72 -3.16 -8.87 -1.22
N VAL A 73 -2.44 -9.06 -2.32
CA VAL A 73 -0.96 -9.04 -2.37
C VAL A 73 -0.47 -7.80 -3.12
N ALA A 74 -1.03 -7.53 -4.29
CA ALA A 74 -0.60 -6.42 -5.16
C ALA A 74 -0.81 -5.03 -4.53
N THR A 75 -1.93 -4.83 -3.82
CA THR A 75 -2.21 -3.55 -3.15
C THR A 75 -1.22 -3.29 -2.01
N PRO A 76 -0.97 -4.25 -1.09
CA PRO A 76 0.13 -4.16 -0.12
C PRO A 76 1.50 -3.88 -0.75
N MET A 77 1.92 -4.64 -1.77
CA MET A 77 3.20 -4.41 -2.44
C MET A 77 3.31 -2.96 -2.95
N LYS A 78 2.29 -2.46 -3.65
CA LYS A 78 2.27 -1.07 -4.14
C LYS A 78 2.32 -0.06 -2.99
N ARG A 79 1.59 -0.30 -1.91
CA ARG A 79 1.57 0.57 -0.71
C ARG A 79 2.94 0.60 -0.01
N MET A 80 3.67 -0.51 -0.03
CA MET A 80 4.98 -0.69 0.60
C MET A 80 6.14 -0.30 -0.33
N GLY A 81 5.90 -0.05 -1.62
CA GLY A 81 6.94 0.23 -2.60
C GLY A 81 7.74 -1.00 -3.03
N LEU A 82 7.17 -2.20 -2.89
CA LEU A 82 7.81 -3.45 -3.28
C LEU A 82 7.52 -3.77 -4.76
N GLU A 83 8.57 -4.10 -5.51
CA GLU A 83 8.49 -4.49 -6.91
C GLU A 83 9.33 -5.74 -7.16
N ALA A 84 8.82 -6.66 -7.99
CA ALA A 84 9.58 -7.84 -8.37
C ALA A 84 10.82 -7.45 -9.17
N LEU A 85 11.98 -7.87 -8.70
CA LEU A 85 13.25 -7.69 -9.39
C LEU A 85 13.41 -8.80 -10.43
N TYR A 86 13.26 -8.44 -11.70
CA TYR A 86 13.53 -9.35 -12.82
C TYR A 86 14.27 -8.62 -13.94
N ARG A 87 15.10 -9.37 -14.67
CA ARG A 87 15.72 -8.86 -15.89
C ARG A 87 14.65 -8.74 -16.96
N ARG A 88 14.36 -7.52 -17.39
CA ARG A 88 13.47 -7.30 -18.53
C ARG A 88 14.12 -7.89 -19.79
N PRO A 89 13.36 -8.57 -20.67
CA PRO A 89 13.90 -9.02 -21.95
C PRO A 89 14.42 -7.81 -22.73
N ASN A 90 15.69 -7.83 -23.12
CA ASN A 90 16.37 -6.82 -23.93
C ASN A 90 16.25 -5.38 -23.42
N THR A 91 16.90 -5.10 -22.30
CA THR A 91 17.50 -3.78 -22.06
C THR A 91 18.99 -3.87 -22.29
#